data_AF-A0A0C2G5G6-F1
#
_entry.id   AF-A0A0C2G5G6-F1
#
_cell.length_a   1.000
_cell.length_b   1.000
_cell.length_c   1.000
_cell.angle_alpha   90.00
_cell.angle_beta   90.00
_cell.angle_gamma   90.00
#
_symmetry.space_group_name_H-M   'P 1'
#
loop_
_entity.id
_entity.type
_entity.pdbx_description
1 polymer ?
#
loop_
_entity_poly.entity_id
_entity_poly.type
_entity_poly.pdbx_seq_one_letter_code
_entity_poly.pdbx_strand_id
1 'polypeptide(L)'
;DGLVRDGLEDPTLKLPMGVCAEKSVKDYGISRTSQDEFAIQSYKKASAAWKDGLFAEEVVPVTIKPKRGTEIVVSEDEEYKKLVEAKVSTLSPVFLKDGSGTVTAANASSLNDGAAAAVVVRGDQIPEGVTPLAEVVAFSEAGGEPVDFTVAPVWAVQKLLKQANMSVSEIALWEINEAFSVTALAFIKELNLDPTKVNVKGGAVALGHPLG
;
A
#
# COMPACT_ATOMS: atom_id res chain seq x y z
N ASP A 1 20.69 9.65 8.71
CA ASP A 1 20.04 8.40 8.33
C ASP A 1 19.70 8.50 6.85
N GLY A 2 20.22 7.58 6.02
CA GLY A 2 19.99 7.60 4.57
C GLY A 2 18.56 7.22 4.19
N LEU A 3 17.94 6.31 4.94
CA LEU A 3 16.57 5.87 4.70
C LEU A 3 15.58 7.03 4.89
N VAL A 4 15.75 7.76 5.99
CA VAL A 4 14.90 8.93 6.27
C VAL A 4 15.13 10.03 5.26
N ARG A 5 16.41 10.40 5.02
CA ARG A 5 16.76 11.53 4.16
C ARG A 5 16.38 11.31 2.70
N ASP A 6 16.58 10.10 2.19
CA ASP A 6 16.47 9.82 0.76
C ASP A 6 15.10 9.19 0.39
N GLY A 7 14.36 8.63 1.36
CA GLY A 7 13.09 7.94 1.11
C GLY A 7 11.86 8.47 1.86
N LEU A 8 12.00 9.10 3.04
CA LEU A 8 10.85 9.42 3.92
C LEU A 8 10.73 10.90 4.32
N GLU A 9 11.64 11.75 3.86
CA GLU A 9 11.61 13.18 4.10
C GLU A 9 11.30 13.91 2.79
N ASP A 10 10.34 14.84 2.85
CA ASP A 10 10.04 15.68 1.69
C ASP A 10 11.25 16.58 1.39
N PRO A 11 11.80 16.56 0.16
CA PRO A 11 13.03 17.28 -0.14
C PRO A 11 12.87 18.79 -0.10
N THR A 12 11.64 19.30 -0.27
CA THR A 12 11.34 20.74 -0.34
C THR A 12 10.90 21.28 1.01
N LEU A 13 9.96 20.60 1.66
CA LEU A 13 9.33 20.97 2.92
C LEU A 13 10.15 20.55 4.14
N LYS A 14 11.07 19.58 3.99
CA LYS A 14 11.88 19.03 5.10
C LYS A 14 11.02 18.46 6.22
N LEU A 15 9.90 17.85 5.85
CA LEU A 15 8.95 17.22 6.77
C LEU A 15 8.84 15.73 6.47
N PRO A 16 8.63 14.88 7.49
CA PRO A 16 8.35 13.46 7.27
C PRO A 16 7.08 13.26 6.43
N MET A 17 7.05 12.21 5.60
CA MET A 17 5.88 11.84 4.80
C MET A 17 4.57 11.76 5.61
N GLY A 18 4.64 11.29 6.86
CA GLY A 18 3.47 11.22 7.73
C GLY A 18 2.85 12.57 8.11
N VAL A 19 3.59 13.68 8.03
CA VAL A 19 3.01 15.03 8.20
C VAL A 19 2.08 15.39 7.04
N CYS A 20 2.42 14.95 5.83
CA CYS A 20 1.57 15.12 4.65
C CYS A 20 0.32 14.24 4.75
N ALA A 21 0.45 13.02 5.30
CA ALA A 21 -0.69 12.16 5.60
C ALA A 21 -1.66 12.84 6.58
N GLU A 22 -1.17 13.48 7.64
CA GLU A 22 -2.00 14.21 8.60
C GLU A 22 -2.72 15.41 7.97
N LYS A 23 -2.10 16.09 6.99
CA LYS A 23 -2.80 17.09 6.18
C LYS A 23 -3.98 16.47 5.44
N SER A 24 -3.78 15.33 4.78
CA SER A 24 -4.85 14.63 4.06
C SER A 24 -5.96 14.14 4.99
N VAL A 25 -5.61 13.69 6.20
CA VAL A 25 -6.60 13.34 7.24
C VAL A 25 -7.54 14.52 7.47
N LYS A 26 -6.97 15.71 7.67
CA LYS A 26 -7.72 16.94 7.91
C LYS A 26 -8.57 17.33 6.70
N ASP A 27 -7.99 17.33 5.50
CA ASP A 27 -8.66 17.79 4.28
C ASP A 27 -9.85 16.90 3.91
N TYR A 28 -9.74 15.59 4.13
CA TYR A 28 -10.79 14.63 3.83
C TYR A 28 -11.72 14.35 5.01
N GLY A 29 -11.45 14.93 6.19
CA GLY A 29 -12.22 14.69 7.41
C GLY A 29 -12.22 13.22 7.84
N ILE A 30 -11.10 12.53 7.65
CA ILE A 30 -10.95 11.11 7.99
C ILE A 30 -10.66 11.01 9.49
N SER A 31 -11.49 10.25 10.22
CA SER A 31 -11.30 10.12 11.67
C SER A 31 -10.17 9.16 12.03
N ARG A 32 -9.58 9.31 13.22
CA ARG A 32 -8.65 8.33 13.80
C ARG A 32 -9.25 6.92 13.83
N THR A 33 -10.50 6.80 14.27
CA THR A 33 -11.21 5.52 14.35
C THR A 33 -11.32 4.86 12.97
N SER A 34 -11.64 5.62 11.93
CA SER A 34 -11.72 5.08 10.56
C SER A 34 -10.37 4.59 10.04
N GLN A 35 -9.27 5.28 10.37
CA GLN A 35 -7.91 4.83 10.03
C GLN A 35 -7.58 3.51 10.72
N ASP A 36 -7.85 3.41 12.03
CA ASP A 36 -7.58 2.22 12.82
C ASP A 36 -8.44 1.03 12.37
N GLU A 37 -9.72 1.25 12.07
CA GLU A 37 -10.63 0.23 11.53
C GLU A 37 -10.14 -0.27 10.16
N PHE A 38 -9.73 0.64 9.27
CA PHE A 38 -9.16 0.27 7.97
C PHE A 38 -7.90 -0.58 8.13
N ALA A 39 -6.98 -0.16 8.99
CA ALA A 39 -5.76 -0.92 9.29
C ALA A 39 -6.09 -2.33 9.79
N ILE A 40 -6.96 -2.46 10.79
CA ILE A 40 -7.39 -3.76 11.31
C ILE A 40 -7.97 -4.65 10.20
N GLN A 41 -8.76 -4.08 9.29
CA GLN A 41 -9.29 -4.83 8.14
C GLN A 41 -8.19 -5.26 7.18
N SER A 42 -7.20 -4.41 6.88
CA SER A 42 -6.04 -4.77 6.06
C SER A 42 -5.31 -5.99 6.65
N TYR A 43 -5.06 -5.99 7.96
CA TYR A 43 -4.43 -7.12 8.67
C TYR A 43 -5.30 -8.39 8.65
N LYS A 44 -6.62 -8.27 8.81
CA LYS A 44 -7.54 -9.41 8.74
C LYS A 44 -7.58 -10.02 7.34
N LYS A 45 -7.63 -9.19 6.29
CA LYS A 45 -7.59 -9.64 4.89
C LYS A 45 -6.26 -10.33 4.56
N ALA A 46 -5.13 -9.74 4.95
CA ALA A 46 -3.81 -10.33 4.79
C ALA A 46 -3.69 -11.70 5.48
N SER A 47 -4.13 -11.79 6.73
CA SER A 47 -4.11 -13.05 7.47
C SER A 47 -4.99 -14.12 6.83
N ALA A 48 -6.17 -13.75 6.32
CA ALA A 48 -7.05 -14.68 5.62
C ALA A 48 -6.45 -15.13 4.29
N ALA A 49 -5.92 -14.20 3.48
CA ALA A 49 -5.30 -14.50 2.20
C ALA A 49 -4.10 -15.45 2.33
N TRP A 50 -3.24 -15.25 3.33
CA TRP A 50 -2.14 -16.17 3.65
C TRP A 50 -2.65 -17.55 4.08
N LYS A 51 -3.64 -17.60 4.98
CA LYS A 51 -4.24 -18.85 5.45
C LYS A 51 -4.89 -19.64 4.31
N ASP A 52 -5.55 -18.95 3.38
CA ASP A 52 -6.26 -19.54 2.25
C ASP A 52 -5.34 -19.82 1.05
N GLY A 53 -4.03 -19.54 1.18
CA GLY A 53 -3.02 -19.85 0.17
C GLY A 53 -3.04 -18.93 -1.06
N LEU A 54 -3.65 -17.75 -0.97
CA LEU A 54 -3.83 -16.83 -2.11
C LEU A 54 -2.54 -16.17 -2.59
N PHE A 55 -1.45 -16.29 -1.82
CA PHE A 55 -0.11 -15.81 -2.16
C PHE A 55 0.79 -16.91 -2.75
N ALA A 56 0.33 -18.16 -2.79
CA ALA A 56 1.17 -19.31 -3.17
C ALA A 56 1.67 -19.25 -4.62
N GLU A 57 0.95 -18.58 -5.51
CA GLU A 57 1.33 -18.42 -6.92
C GLU A 57 2.28 -17.24 -7.19
N GLU A 58 2.36 -16.28 -6.26
CA GLU A 58 3.09 -15.02 -6.46
C GLU A 58 4.34 -14.89 -5.56
N VAL A 59 4.44 -15.64 -4.45
CA VAL A 59 5.60 -15.60 -3.55
C VAL A 59 6.62 -16.67 -3.90
N VAL A 60 7.86 -16.24 -4.15
CA VAL A 60 9.01 -17.12 -4.38
C VAL A 60 9.86 -17.18 -3.10
N PRO A 61 10.13 -18.38 -2.53
CA PRO A 61 10.93 -18.50 -1.32
C PRO A 61 12.36 -17.98 -1.48
N VAL A 62 12.85 -17.28 -0.45
CA VAL A 62 14.23 -16.80 -0.35
C VAL A 62 15.00 -17.67 0.64
N THR A 63 16.04 -18.34 0.14
CA THR A 63 16.93 -19.16 0.96
C THR A 63 18.17 -18.39 1.38
N ILE A 64 18.35 -18.21 2.69
CA ILE A 64 19.48 -17.52 3.30
C ILE A 64 20.44 -18.58 3.87
N LYS A 65 21.68 -18.58 3.37
CA LYS A 65 22.74 -19.49 3.82
C LYS A 65 23.73 -18.74 4.72
N PRO A 66 23.60 -18.81 6.05
CA PRO A 66 24.53 -18.12 6.94
C PRO A 66 25.91 -18.80 6.91
N LYS A 67 26.98 -18.05 7.20
CA LYS A 67 28.35 -18.60 7.27
C LYS A 67 28.51 -19.72 8.32
N ARG A 68 27.67 -19.71 9.35
CA ARG A 68 27.55 -20.74 10.39
C ARG A 68 26.07 -20.85 10.79
N GLY A 69 25.58 -22.06 11.02
CA GLY A 69 24.19 -22.31 11.43
C GLY A 69 23.37 -22.99 10.35
N THR A 70 22.06 -23.12 10.61
CA THR A 70 21.11 -23.75 9.71
C THR A 70 20.65 -22.80 8.61
N GLU A 71 20.36 -23.35 7.44
CA GLU A 71 19.70 -22.64 6.35
C GLU A 71 18.34 -22.10 6.81
N ILE A 72 18.04 -20.87 6.41
CA ILE A 72 16.76 -20.20 6.70
C ILE A 72 16.02 -20.04 5.38
N VAL A 73 14.77 -20.49 5.31
CA VAL A 73 13.90 -20.30 4.15
C VAL A 73 12.79 -19.34 4.55
N VAL A 74 12.77 -18.17 3.92
CA VAL A 74 11.70 -17.19 4.06
C VAL A 74 10.73 -17.40 2.90
N SER A 75 9.47 -17.72 3.20
CA SER A 75 8.45 -18.06 2.19
C SER A 75 7.07 -17.48 2.50
N GLU A 76 6.98 -16.65 3.54
CA GLU A 76 5.74 -16.10 4.05
C GLU A 76 6.03 -14.71 4.61
N ASP A 77 5.12 -13.75 4.35
CA ASP A 77 5.23 -12.42 4.94
C ASP A 77 5.17 -12.50 6.47
N GLU A 78 5.97 -11.67 7.13
CA GLU A 78 6.03 -11.64 8.60
C GLU A 78 5.23 -10.50 9.22
N GLU A 79 4.99 -9.42 8.47
CA GLU A 79 4.48 -8.16 9.02
C GLU A 79 3.04 -8.28 9.50
N TYR A 80 2.19 -8.98 8.74
CA TYR A 80 0.76 -9.10 9.05
C TYR A 80 0.49 -9.85 10.38
N LYS A 81 1.50 -10.55 10.90
CA LYS A 81 1.44 -11.30 12.17
C LYS A 81 1.71 -10.43 13.40
N LYS A 82 2.20 -9.20 13.21
CA LYS A 82 2.70 -8.33 14.28
C LYS A 82 1.62 -7.46 14.94
N LEU A 83 0.42 -7.35 14.34
CA LEU A 83 -0.65 -6.52 14.90
C LEU A 83 -1.23 -7.14 16.18
N VAL A 84 -1.33 -6.33 17.23
CA VAL A 84 -2.13 -6.63 18.42
C VAL A 84 -3.38 -5.74 18.38
N GLU A 85 -4.48 -6.25 17.82
CA GLU A 85 -5.72 -5.50 17.55
C GLU A 85 -6.21 -4.69 18.77
N ALA A 86 -6.18 -5.30 19.96
CA ALA A 86 -6.63 -4.66 21.21
C ALA A 86 -5.80 -3.44 21.64
N LYS A 87 -4.59 -3.24 21.09
CA LYS A 87 -3.72 -2.10 21.41
C LYS A 87 -3.81 -0.97 20.39
N VAL A 88 -4.43 -1.18 19.23
CA VAL A 88 -4.41 -0.21 18.11
C VAL A 88 -4.91 1.16 18.54
N SER A 89 -6.07 1.21 19.22
CA SER A 89 -6.66 2.46 19.70
C SER A 89 -5.85 3.18 20.79
N THR A 90 -4.93 2.47 21.45
CA THR A 90 -4.08 3.01 22.52
C THR A 90 -2.78 3.61 22.01
N LEU A 91 -2.44 3.39 20.73
CA LEU A 91 -1.20 3.89 20.15
C LEU A 91 -1.23 5.41 20.00
N SER A 92 -0.13 6.03 20.44
CA SER A 92 0.10 7.46 20.29
C SER A 92 0.36 7.83 18.82
N PRO A 93 -0.18 8.96 18.33
CA PRO A 93 0.24 9.55 17.08
C PRO A 93 1.74 9.87 17.07
N VAL A 94 2.40 9.75 15.91
CA VAL A 94 3.87 9.83 15.83
C VAL A 94 4.40 11.07 15.08
N PHE A 95 3.58 11.73 14.25
CA PHE A 95 4.06 12.77 13.35
C PHE A 95 3.82 14.20 13.85
N LEU A 96 2.66 14.49 14.48
CA LEU A 96 2.35 15.82 15.01
C LEU A 96 2.60 15.91 16.51
N LYS A 97 3.37 16.93 16.93
CA LYS A 97 3.77 17.14 18.33
C LYS A 97 2.74 17.88 19.18
N ASP A 98 1.77 18.53 18.56
CA ASP A 98 0.74 19.35 19.22
C ASP A 98 -0.44 18.53 19.77
N GLY A 99 -0.42 17.20 19.58
CA GLY A 99 -1.48 16.29 20.02
C GLY A 99 -2.68 16.24 19.08
N SER A 100 -2.65 16.94 17.94
CA SER A 100 -3.72 16.89 16.93
C SER A 100 -3.58 15.72 15.95
N GLY A 101 -2.46 15.00 16.01
CA GLY A 101 -2.16 13.88 15.12
C GLY A 101 -3.10 12.69 15.31
N THR A 102 -3.22 11.91 14.24
CA THR A 102 -4.05 10.70 14.16
C THR A 102 -3.30 9.51 13.56
N VAL A 103 -2.20 9.76 12.84
CA VAL A 103 -1.42 8.71 12.21
C VAL A 103 -0.51 8.06 13.25
N THR A 104 -0.60 6.73 13.35
CA THR A 104 0.13 5.89 14.30
C THR A 104 0.91 4.80 13.59
N ALA A 105 1.77 4.09 14.33
CA ALA A 105 2.50 2.94 13.80
C ALA A 105 1.61 1.78 13.33
N ALA A 106 0.35 1.68 13.77
CA ALA A 106 -0.55 0.61 13.33
C ALA A 106 -1.38 0.98 12.09
N ASN A 107 -1.55 2.27 11.80
CA ASN A 107 -2.36 2.74 10.66
C ASN A 107 -1.51 3.39 9.55
N ALA A 108 -0.19 3.28 9.66
CA ALA A 108 0.81 3.56 8.63
C ALA A 108 1.50 2.25 8.24
N SER A 109 2.01 2.14 7.01
CA SER A 109 2.85 1.01 6.64
C SER A 109 4.18 1.03 7.38
N SER A 110 4.74 -0.16 7.64
CA SER A 110 6.07 -0.32 8.21
C SER A 110 7.19 -0.11 7.19
N LEU A 111 8.43 -0.18 7.67
CA LEU A 111 9.62 -0.26 6.82
C LEU A 111 9.93 -1.74 6.57
N ASN A 112 10.07 -2.12 5.29
CA ASN A 112 10.17 -3.52 4.91
C ASN A 112 11.20 -3.72 3.80
N ASP A 113 11.69 -4.95 3.73
CA ASP A 113 12.58 -5.43 2.68
C ASP A 113 11.81 -6.39 1.77
N GLY A 114 11.91 -6.20 0.46
CA GLY A 114 11.22 -7.02 -0.53
C GLY A 114 11.62 -6.66 -1.95
N ALA A 115 11.27 -7.54 -2.90
CA ALA A 115 11.43 -7.29 -4.32
C ALA A 115 10.29 -7.97 -5.09
N ALA A 116 9.84 -7.32 -6.16
CA ALA A 116 8.89 -7.89 -7.10
C ALA A 116 9.44 -7.76 -8.53
N ALA A 117 9.08 -8.70 -9.40
CA ALA A 117 9.49 -8.68 -10.80
C ALA A 117 8.39 -9.25 -11.70
N ALA A 118 8.26 -8.68 -12.89
CA ALA A 118 7.36 -9.17 -13.93
C ALA A 118 8.08 -9.18 -15.29
N VAL A 119 7.71 -10.13 -16.15
CA VAL A 119 8.17 -10.16 -17.55
C VAL A 119 7.10 -9.50 -18.41
N VAL A 120 7.47 -8.40 -19.06
CA VAL A 120 6.59 -7.66 -19.96
C VAL A 120 7.04 -7.88 -21.39
N VAL A 121 6.10 -8.23 -22.27
CA VAL A 121 6.33 -8.42 -23.70
C VAL A 121 5.34 -7.57 -24.49
N ARG A 122 5.70 -7.22 -25.73
CA ARG A 122 4.72 -6.61 -26.64
C ARG A 122 3.69 -7.67 -27.04
N GLY A 123 2.43 -7.27 -27.18
CA GLY A 123 1.32 -8.19 -27.47
C GLY A 123 1.47 -8.97 -28.78
N ASP A 124 2.19 -8.41 -29.76
CA ASP A 124 2.53 -9.05 -31.04
C ASP A 124 3.86 -9.85 -31.00
N GLN A 125 4.50 -9.94 -29.84
CA GLN A 125 5.79 -10.62 -29.64
C GLN A 125 5.75 -11.59 -28.46
N ILE A 126 4.58 -12.15 -28.17
CA ILE A 126 4.43 -13.19 -27.14
C ILE A 126 5.17 -14.45 -27.64
N PRO A 127 6.15 -15.00 -26.88
CA PRO A 127 6.85 -16.22 -27.27
C PRO A 127 5.90 -17.40 -27.43
N GLU A 128 6.21 -18.31 -28.36
CA GLU A 128 5.42 -19.51 -28.59
C GLU A 128 5.31 -20.36 -27.31
N GLY A 129 4.09 -20.82 -26.99
CA GLY A 129 3.81 -21.60 -25.79
C GLY A 129 3.63 -20.80 -24.49
N VAL A 130 3.76 -19.47 -24.51
CA VAL A 130 3.52 -18.61 -23.35
C VAL A 130 2.08 -18.07 -23.36
N THR A 131 1.38 -18.19 -22.23
CA THR A 131 0.07 -17.56 -22.02
C THR A 131 0.24 -16.34 -21.11
N PRO A 132 -0.02 -15.10 -21.59
CA PRO A 132 0.04 -13.91 -20.75
C PRO A 132 -0.97 -13.96 -19.59
N LEU A 133 -0.59 -13.44 -18.43
CA LEU A 133 -1.47 -13.36 -17.26
C LEU A 133 -2.47 -12.21 -17.35
N ALA A 134 -2.04 -11.08 -17.93
CA ALA A 134 -2.82 -9.86 -18.07
C ALA A 134 -2.28 -9.01 -19.22
N GLU A 135 -3.08 -8.01 -19.62
CA GLU A 135 -2.70 -6.96 -20.56
C GLU A 135 -2.66 -5.60 -19.83
N VAL A 136 -1.63 -4.79 -20.10
CA VAL A 136 -1.58 -3.41 -19.64
C VAL A 136 -2.39 -2.54 -20.60
N VAL A 137 -3.65 -2.28 -20.25
CA VAL A 137 -4.59 -1.51 -21.09
C VAL A 137 -4.20 -0.04 -21.20
N ALA A 138 -3.82 0.57 -20.08
CA ALA A 138 -3.38 1.96 -20.03
C ALA A 138 -2.53 2.21 -18.77
N PHE A 139 -1.72 3.26 -18.82
CA PHE A 139 -1.03 3.81 -17.66
C PHE A 139 -1.18 5.33 -17.65
N SER A 140 -1.12 5.93 -16.47
CA SER A 140 -1.18 7.38 -16.29
C SER A 140 -0.45 7.77 -15.03
N GLU A 141 0.20 8.93 -15.09
CA GLU A 141 0.85 9.58 -13.97
C GLU A 141 0.18 10.94 -13.71
N ALA A 142 0.20 11.34 -12.44
CA ALA A 142 -0.20 12.67 -12.00
C ALA A 142 0.73 13.13 -10.87
N GLY A 143 0.99 14.43 -10.83
CA GLY A 143 1.76 15.08 -9.78
C GLY A 143 1.13 16.42 -9.42
N GLY A 144 1.42 16.89 -8.22
CA GLY A 144 0.95 18.17 -7.70
C GLY A 144 1.89 18.66 -6.62
N GLU A 145 1.37 19.44 -5.67
CA GLU A 145 2.16 19.90 -4.53
C GLU A 145 2.68 18.70 -3.71
N PRO A 146 3.95 18.70 -3.28
CA PRO A 146 4.53 17.55 -2.59
C PRO A 146 3.75 17.13 -1.33
N VAL A 147 3.15 18.08 -0.64
CA VAL A 147 2.32 17.85 0.56
C VAL A 147 1.04 17.04 0.27
N ASP A 148 0.62 16.94 -0.99
CA ASP A 148 -0.59 16.26 -1.44
C ASP A 148 -0.30 14.88 -2.05
N PHE A 149 0.91 14.33 -1.89
CA PHE A 149 1.28 13.06 -2.53
C PHE A 149 0.35 11.90 -2.15
N THR A 150 -0.21 11.90 -0.93
CA THR A 150 -1.13 10.87 -0.44
C THR A 150 -2.47 10.86 -1.18
N VAL A 151 -2.80 11.90 -1.94
CA VAL A 151 -4.03 11.98 -2.75
C VAL A 151 -3.75 12.01 -4.25
N ALA A 152 -2.48 12.16 -4.66
CA ALA A 152 -2.06 12.09 -6.06
C ALA A 152 -2.54 10.83 -6.81
N PRO A 153 -2.64 9.63 -6.18
CA PRO A 153 -3.22 8.47 -6.85
C PRO A 153 -4.64 8.69 -7.38
N VAL A 154 -5.47 9.50 -6.72
CA VAL A 154 -6.81 9.88 -7.20
C VAL A 154 -6.71 10.60 -8.55
N TRP A 155 -5.80 11.57 -8.66
CA TRP A 155 -5.65 12.33 -9.90
C TRP A 155 -5.14 11.45 -11.04
N ALA A 156 -4.20 10.55 -10.72
CA ALA A 156 -3.65 9.60 -11.68
C ALA A 156 -4.73 8.68 -12.23
N VAL A 157 -5.59 8.11 -11.38
CA VAL A 157 -6.65 7.19 -11.80
C VAL A 157 -7.81 7.90 -12.51
N GLN A 158 -8.20 9.11 -12.09
CA GLN A 158 -9.23 9.88 -12.81
C GLN A 158 -8.77 10.19 -14.24
N LYS A 159 -7.49 10.55 -14.41
CA LYS A 159 -6.88 10.72 -15.72
C LYS A 159 -6.82 9.40 -16.50
N LEU A 160 -6.43 8.29 -15.84
CA LEU A 160 -6.37 6.96 -16.43
C LEU A 160 -7.73 6.50 -16.98
N LEU A 161 -8.77 6.58 -16.16
CA LEU A 161 -10.13 6.19 -16.53
C LEU A 161 -10.65 6.99 -17.73
N LYS A 162 -10.38 8.31 -17.75
CA LYS A 162 -10.72 9.15 -18.90
C LYS A 162 -9.93 8.75 -20.16
N GLN A 163 -8.64 8.46 -20.04
CA GLN A 163 -7.79 8.04 -21.16
C GLN A 163 -8.22 6.68 -21.73
N ALA A 164 -8.57 5.74 -20.85
CA ALA A 164 -9.03 4.40 -21.22
C ALA A 164 -10.51 4.37 -21.65
N ASN A 165 -11.23 5.50 -21.51
CA ASN A 165 -12.68 5.58 -21.68
C ASN A 165 -13.43 4.52 -20.85
N MET A 166 -13.02 4.35 -19.59
CA MET A 166 -13.59 3.42 -18.63
C MET A 166 -14.23 4.16 -17.46
N SER A 167 -15.21 3.50 -16.85
CA SER A 167 -15.86 3.94 -15.62
C SER A 167 -15.36 3.14 -14.42
N VAL A 168 -15.50 3.73 -13.22
CA VAL A 168 -15.16 3.07 -11.95
C VAL A 168 -15.88 1.72 -11.79
N SER A 169 -17.14 1.62 -12.26
CA SER A 169 -17.96 0.40 -12.17
C SER A 169 -17.45 -0.76 -13.01
N GLU A 170 -16.64 -0.50 -14.03
CA GLU A 170 -16.05 -1.54 -14.89
C GLU A 170 -14.81 -2.18 -14.26
N ILE A 171 -14.25 -1.58 -13.21
CA ILE A 171 -13.10 -2.12 -12.51
C ILE A 171 -13.56 -3.15 -11.48
N ALA A 172 -13.11 -4.39 -11.66
CA ALA A 172 -13.49 -5.52 -10.82
C ALA A 172 -12.81 -5.48 -9.44
N LEU A 173 -11.52 -5.14 -9.41
CA LEU A 173 -10.69 -5.09 -8.21
C LEU A 173 -9.75 -3.88 -8.27
N TRP A 174 -9.43 -3.35 -7.09
CA TRP A 174 -8.55 -2.22 -6.90
C TRP A 174 -7.42 -2.60 -5.96
N GLU A 175 -6.18 -2.44 -6.41
CA GLU A 175 -5.00 -2.47 -5.56
C GLU A 175 -4.49 -1.03 -5.40
N ILE A 176 -4.55 -0.53 -4.16
CA ILE A 176 -4.18 0.83 -3.79
C ILE A 176 -3.15 0.71 -2.68
N ASN A 177 -1.92 1.16 -2.93
CA ASN A 177 -0.87 1.09 -1.93
C ASN A 177 -1.26 1.87 -0.66
N GLU A 178 -1.11 1.22 0.50
CA GLU A 178 -1.53 1.73 1.80
C GLU A 178 -0.33 2.34 2.55
N ALA A 179 0.41 3.27 1.95
CA ALA A 179 1.52 3.95 2.66
C ALA A 179 1.05 4.52 4.02
N PHE A 180 -0.18 5.04 4.02
CA PHE A 180 -0.96 5.34 5.22
C PHE A 180 -2.42 4.93 4.97
N SER A 181 -3.15 4.56 6.02
CA SER A 181 -4.58 4.21 5.91
C SER A 181 -5.39 5.35 5.27
N VAL A 182 -5.01 6.60 5.54
CA VAL A 182 -5.63 7.79 4.94
C VAL A 182 -5.54 7.82 3.41
N THR A 183 -4.44 7.31 2.82
CA THR A 183 -4.24 7.27 1.36
C THR A 183 -5.34 6.43 0.70
N ALA A 184 -5.55 5.21 1.19
CA ALA A 184 -6.59 4.32 0.66
C ALA A 184 -8.00 4.83 0.98
N LEU A 185 -8.23 5.33 2.19
CA LEU A 185 -9.53 5.89 2.59
C LEU A 185 -9.94 7.11 1.76
N ALA A 186 -9.00 8.02 1.48
CA ALA A 186 -9.25 9.17 0.61
C ALA A 186 -9.59 8.72 -0.81
N PHE A 187 -8.86 7.75 -1.36
CA PHE A 187 -9.10 7.20 -2.69
C PHE A 187 -10.48 6.53 -2.80
N ILE A 188 -10.84 5.70 -1.82
CA ILE A 188 -12.16 5.06 -1.73
C ILE A 188 -13.27 6.10 -1.70
N LYS A 189 -13.11 7.14 -0.88
CA LYS A 189 -14.10 8.21 -0.73
C LYS A 189 -14.27 9.01 -2.02
N GLU A 190 -13.17 9.42 -2.64
CA GLU A 190 -13.18 10.32 -3.80
C GLU A 190 -13.73 9.67 -5.07
N LEU A 191 -13.52 8.36 -5.22
CA LEU A 191 -14.05 7.59 -6.35
C LEU A 191 -15.34 6.84 -6.02
N ASN A 192 -15.84 6.97 -4.78
CA ASN A 192 -17.01 6.26 -4.28
C ASN A 192 -16.92 4.73 -4.53
N LEU A 193 -15.79 4.14 -4.14
CA LEU A 193 -15.53 2.72 -4.35
C LEU A 193 -16.28 1.84 -3.35
N ASP A 194 -16.59 0.62 -3.78
CA ASP A 194 -16.96 -0.47 -2.89
C ASP A 194 -15.70 -0.98 -2.15
N PRO A 195 -15.61 -0.84 -0.81
CA PRO A 195 -14.44 -1.27 -0.05
C PRO A 195 -14.17 -2.77 -0.10
N THR A 196 -15.16 -3.58 -0.50
CA THR A 196 -15.00 -5.04 -0.65
C THR A 196 -14.20 -5.42 -1.89
N LYS A 197 -14.02 -4.48 -2.85
CA LYS A 197 -13.22 -4.66 -4.06
C LYS A 197 -11.80 -4.09 -3.94
N VAL A 198 -11.48 -3.46 -2.81
CA VAL A 198 -10.20 -2.79 -2.58
C VAL A 198 -9.31 -3.65 -1.70
N ASN A 199 -8.06 -3.86 -2.14
CA ASN A 199 -6.99 -4.56 -1.43
C ASN A 199 -7.52 -5.86 -0.83
N VAL A 200 -8.08 -6.73 -1.67
CA VAL A 200 -8.87 -7.88 -1.22
C VAL A 200 -8.04 -8.92 -0.48
N LYS A 201 -6.73 -8.94 -0.71
CA LYS A 201 -5.74 -9.76 0.01
C LYS A 201 -5.05 -9.01 1.16
N GLY A 202 -5.56 -7.83 1.55
CA GLY A 202 -4.84 -6.90 2.43
C GLY A 202 -3.87 -6.03 1.65
N GLY A 203 -3.28 -5.03 2.30
CA GLY A 203 -2.35 -4.10 1.65
C GLY A 203 -1.18 -3.70 2.56
N ALA A 204 -0.47 -2.65 2.17
CA ALA A 204 0.82 -2.29 2.75
C ALA A 204 0.82 -1.93 4.25
N VAL A 205 -0.32 -1.55 4.84
CA VAL A 205 -0.42 -1.37 6.30
C VAL A 205 -0.17 -2.70 7.01
N ALA A 206 -0.59 -3.82 6.40
CA ALA A 206 -0.43 -5.16 6.97
C ALA A 206 0.74 -5.95 6.38
N LEU A 207 0.96 -5.85 5.07
CA LEU A 207 1.97 -6.62 4.33
C LEU A 207 3.35 -5.96 4.32
N GLY A 208 3.39 -4.65 4.61
CA GLY A 208 4.61 -3.86 4.58
C GLY A 208 4.80 -3.06 3.29
N HIS A 209 5.77 -2.16 3.29
CA HIS A 209 6.02 -1.22 2.19
C HIS A 209 7.52 -1.12 1.84
N PRO A 210 8.07 -2.09 1.07
CA PRO A 210 9.35 -1.87 0.40
C PRO A 210 9.18 -0.74 -0.63
N LEU A 211 9.95 0.33 -0.51
CA LEU A 211 9.72 1.59 -1.25
C LEU A 211 9.99 1.49 -2.76
N GLY A 212 10.81 0.53 -3.19
CA GLY A 212 11.34 0.41 -4.55
C GLY A 212 10.42 -0.30 -5.54
#